data_AF-A0AAV8ZV24-F1
#
_entry.id   AF-A0AAV8ZV24-F1
#
_cell.length_a   1.000
_cell.length_b   1.000
_cell.length_c   1.000
_cell.angle_alpha   90.00
_cell.angle_beta   90.00
_cell.angle_gamma   90.00
#
_symmetry.space_group_name_H-M   'P 1'
#
loop_
_entity.id
_entity.type
_entity.pdbx_description
1 polymer ?
#
loop_
_entity_poly.entity_id
_entity_poly.type
_entity_poly.pdbx_seq_one_letter_code
_entity_poly.pdbx_strand_id
1 'polypeptide(L)'
;LILAFTKEDMEHSVISEWYAGQHIFITGATGFMGKILVEKILRSCPKVAKVYVLIRTKKGKDARYRLEDFLNCAIFDKIRGQLNSEETFKKLHCISGDVSQKNCNLSEEDETLLKNTVTVVFHLAANVRFDQYLKEAVLLNIGGTLNILDLASKWIDNDILQTFTPKLLGKSPNTYAYTKCLTEQLVSEYSERLPIVITRPSIVTSVYNEPIPGWIDNLNGPIGIMIGAGKGLIRTMLLNEELNADIVPVDISINSLLIIAWKIGTEARKTEAEMYVSTSDETLLIFSLVRIQKRIQKGLTMLQYYTTRPWYFRNEKLKDVYNNLNKSDRTIFYTNQEEINYEEYLLNGILGARKYCVHEELDTLPRARKLLKRSVFLGLFFSYLIIFIY
;
A
#
# COMPACT_ATOMS: atom_id res chain seq x y z
N LEU A 1 41.83 23.75 1.93
CA LEU A 1 42.19 22.32 2.05
C LEU A 1 42.21 21.71 0.65
N ILE A 2 43.33 21.17 0.18
CA ILE A 2 43.40 20.49 -1.13
C ILE A 2 43.60 18.99 -0.86
N LEU A 3 42.53 18.21 -0.96
CA LEU A 3 42.60 16.76 -0.89
C LEU A 3 42.82 16.21 -2.29
N ALA A 4 44.09 15.96 -2.61
CA ALA A 4 44.50 15.28 -3.83
C ALA A 4 44.50 13.76 -3.62
N PHE A 5 43.35 13.13 -3.84
CA PHE A 5 43.23 11.68 -3.81
C PHE A 5 44.04 11.03 -4.94
N THR A 6 44.79 10.00 -4.62
CA THR A 6 45.57 9.17 -5.55
C THR A 6 44.67 8.18 -6.31
N LYS A 7 45.27 7.36 -7.18
CA LYS A 7 44.55 6.24 -7.80
C LYS A 7 44.32 5.08 -6.81
N GLU A 8 45.30 4.83 -5.94
CA GLU A 8 45.25 3.82 -4.88
C GLU A 8 44.14 4.13 -3.87
N ASP A 9 43.96 5.41 -3.49
CA ASP A 9 42.85 5.88 -2.63
C ASP A 9 41.46 5.52 -3.19
N MET A 10 41.33 5.42 -4.51
CA MET A 10 40.08 5.07 -5.20
C MET A 10 39.92 3.56 -5.42
N GLU A 11 41.00 2.79 -5.33
CA GLU A 11 41.00 1.32 -5.42
C GLU A 11 40.75 0.66 -4.05
N HIS A 12 41.09 1.35 -2.94
CA HIS A 12 40.70 0.95 -1.57
C HIS A 12 39.39 1.57 -1.05
N SER A 13 38.71 2.39 -1.85
CA SER A 13 37.48 3.07 -1.42
C SER A 13 36.25 2.15 -1.57
N VAL A 14 35.74 1.65 -0.44
CA VAL A 14 34.49 0.85 -0.37
C VAL A 14 33.30 1.54 -1.07
N ILE A 15 33.27 2.88 -1.09
CA ILE A 15 32.24 3.65 -1.81
C ILE A 15 32.45 3.56 -3.33
N SER A 16 33.69 3.77 -3.82
CA SER A 16 34.06 3.60 -5.23
C SER A 16 33.75 2.18 -5.73
N GLU A 17 34.02 1.19 -4.87
CA GLU A 17 33.78 -0.22 -5.14
C GLU A 17 32.29 -0.58 -5.16
N TRP A 18 31.46 -0.01 -4.27
CA TRP A 18 30.00 -0.18 -4.33
C TRP A 18 29.40 0.39 -5.63
N TYR A 19 30.00 1.44 -6.20
CA TYR A 19 29.62 1.98 -7.52
C TYR A 19 30.19 1.19 -8.71
N ALA A 20 31.04 0.18 -8.49
CA ALA A 20 31.54 -0.67 -9.58
C ALA A 20 30.40 -1.47 -10.22
N GLY A 21 30.34 -1.48 -11.55
CA GLY A 21 29.27 -2.16 -12.29
C GLY A 21 27.88 -1.51 -12.21
N GLN A 22 27.67 -0.48 -11.38
CA GLN A 22 26.36 0.15 -11.22
C GLN A 22 25.93 0.94 -12.45
N HIS A 23 24.61 1.00 -12.65
CA HIS A 23 23.94 1.74 -13.71
C HIS A 23 23.07 2.83 -13.05
N ILE A 24 23.48 4.09 -13.22
CA ILE A 24 22.95 5.21 -12.44
C ILE A 24 22.06 6.10 -13.32
N PHE A 25 20.81 6.31 -12.93
CA PHE A 25 19.91 7.29 -13.56
C PHE A 25 19.87 8.60 -12.75
N ILE A 26 20.12 9.73 -13.40
CA ILE A 26 20.22 11.04 -12.75
C ILE A 26 19.28 12.03 -13.45
N THR A 27 18.29 12.51 -12.70
CA THR A 27 17.42 13.60 -13.15
C THR A 27 17.88 14.93 -12.59
N GLY A 28 17.71 16.01 -13.36
CA GLY A 28 18.22 17.34 -12.98
C GLY A 28 19.73 17.50 -13.22
N ALA A 29 20.38 16.55 -13.89
CA ALA A 29 21.82 16.53 -14.17
C ALA A 29 22.35 17.87 -14.72
N THR A 30 21.62 18.55 -15.60
CA THR A 30 22.05 19.85 -16.17
C THR A 30 22.02 21.04 -15.19
N GLY A 31 21.49 20.88 -13.97
CA GLY A 31 21.51 21.87 -12.90
C GLY A 31 22.85 21.94 -12.15
N PHE A 32 22.96 22.84 -11.17
CA PHE A 32 24.21 23.08 -10.42
C PHE A 32 24.71 21.83 -9.67
N MET A 33 23.90 21.28 -8.77
CA MET A 33 24.25 20.06 -8.04
C MET A 33 24.37 18.84 -8.96
N GLY A 34 23.53 18.74 -9.99
CA GLY A 34 23.55 17.65 -10.96
C GLY A 34 24.88 17.55 -11.73
N LYS A 35 25.43 18.70 -12.16
CA LYS A 35 26.75 18.77 -12.80
C LYS A 35 27.87 18.26 -11.90
N ILE A 36 27.87 18.71 -10.65
CA ILE A 36 28.86 18.31 -9.64
C ILE A 36 28.74 16.81 -9.31
N LEU A 37 27.52 16.28 -9.23
CA LEU A 37 27.28 14.85 -9.00
C LEU A 37 27.82 13.99 -10.17
N VAL A 38 27.53 14.36 -11.42
CA VAL A 38 28.03 13.64 -12.60
C VAL A 38 29.56 13.70 -12.67
N GLU A 39 30.16 14.86 -12.43
CA GLU A 39 31.63 15.00 -12.35
C GLU A 39 32.23 14.09 -11.27
N LYS A 40 31.66 14.14 -10.07
CA LYS A 40 32.15 13.38 -8.91
C LYS A 40 32.01 11.86 -9.12
N ILE A 41 30.92 11.39 -9.73
CA ILE A 41 30.75 9.98 -10.11
C ILE A 41 31.79 9.58 -11.16
N LEU A 42 31.86 10.31 -12.28
CA LEU A 42 32.75 9.96 -13.39
C LEU A 42 34.24 9.98 -12.97
N ARG A 43 34.65 10.91 -12.11
CA ARG A 43 36.04 11.02 -11.63
C ARG A 43 36.38 10.11 -10.44
N SER A 44 35.46 9.87 -9.50
CA SER A 44 35.76 9.10 -8.27
C SER A 44 35.17 7.69 -8.21
N CYS A 45 34.38 7.29 -9.19
CA CYS A 45 33.85 5.93 -9.31
C CYS A 45 34.21 5.35 -10.69
N PRO A 46 35.50 5.20 -11.04
CA PRO A 46 35.93 4.87 -12.40
C PRO A 46 35.42 3.52 -12.92
N LYS A 47 35.00 2.60 -12.02
CA LYS A 47 34.42 1.29 -12.33
C LYS A 47 32.89 1.32 -12.59
N VAL A 48 32.23 2.48 -12.56
CA VAL A 48 30.80 2.61 -12.88
C VAL A 48 30.52 2.20 -14.34
N ALA A 49 29.43 1.47 -14.58
CA ALA A 49 29.13 0.91 -15.91
C ALA A 49 28.49 1.95 -16.84
N LYS A 50 27.42 2.61 -16.39
CA LYS A 50 26.73 3.64 -17.17
C LYS A 50 26.08 4.71 -16.29
N VAL A 51 26.07 5.95 -16.77
CA VAL A 51 25.41 7.09 -16.13
C VAL A 51 24.40 7.69 -17.11
N TYR A 52 23.12 7.39 -16.91
CA TYR A 52 22.01 7.90 -17.69
C TYR A 52 21.57 9.25 -17.13
N VAL A 53 21.56 10.31 -17.95
CA VAL A 53 21.15 11.66 -17.54
C VAL A 53 19.89 12.08 -18.26
N LEU A 54 18.83 12.40 -17.51
CA LEU A 54 17.57 12.89 -18.07
C LEU A 54 17.71 14.38 -18.44
N ILE A 55 17.59 14.68 -19.73
CA ILE A 55 17.73 16.04 -20.27
C ILE A 55 16.49 16.40 -21.10
N ARG A 56 15.65 17.27 -20.53
CA ARG A 56 14.52 17.86 -21.26
C ARG A 56 14.96 18.81 -22.37
N THR A 57 14.20 18.83 -23.47
CA THR A 57 14.19 19.94 -24.43
C THR A 57 13.88 21.25 -23.71
N LYS A 58 14.62 22.33 -23.98
CA LYS A 58 14.38 23.65 -23.36
C LYS A 58 14.90 24.79 -24.24
N LYS A 59 14.09 25.85 -24.41
CA LYS A 59 14.38 26.99 -25.31
C LYS A 59 14.73 26.55 -26.74
N GLY A 60 13.99 25.60 -27.31
CA GLY A 60 14.24 25.07 -28.66
C GLY A 60 15.45 24.13 -28.80
N LYS A 61 16.37 24.08 -27.82
CA LYS A 61 17.47 23.10 -27.79
C LYS A 61 16.97 21.74 -27.29
N ASP A 62 17.25 20.68 -28.04
CA ASP A 62 16.89 19.29 -27.72
C ASP A 62 17.78 18.67 -26.62
N ALA A 63 17.58 17.40 -26.32
CA ALA A 63 18.36 16.68 -25.32
C ALA A 63 19.86 16.53 -25.68
N ARG A 64 20.18 16.29 -26.96
CA ARG A 64 21.54 16.03 -27.45
C ARG A 64 22.39 17.31 -27.47
N TYR A 65 21.86 18.38 -28.05
CA TYR A 65 22.51 19.70 -28.00
C TYR A 65 22.74 20.12 -26.53
N ARG A 66 21.75 19.88 -25.65
CA ARG A 66 21.90 20.20 -24.22
C ARG A 66 22.86 19.27 -23.46
N LEU A 67 23.24 18.12 -24.02
CA LEU A 67 24.34 17.29 -23.53
C LEU A 67 25.70 17.92 -23.91
N GLU A 68 25.84 18.47 -25.11
CA GLU A 68 27.06 19.16 -25.56
C GLU A 68 27.29 20.47 -24.75
N ASP A 69 26.26 21.32 -24.59
CA ASP A 69 26.27 22.47 -23.68
C ASP A 69 26.65 22.07 -22.22
N PHE A 70 26.31 20.84 -21.81
CA PHE A 70 26.59 20.32 -20.48
C PHE A 70 28.03 19.83 -20.34
N LEU A 71 28.51 19.02 -21.29
CA LEU A 71 29.86 18.49 -21.32
C LEU A 71 30.90 19.61 -21.46
N ASN A 72 30.64 20.63 -22.29
CA ASN A 72 31.52 21.78 -22.49
C ASN A 72 31.63 22.71 -21.25
N CYS A 73 30.93 22.41 -20.15
CA CYS A 73 31.05 23.16 -18.91
C CYS A 73 32.40 22.92 -18.21
N ALA A 74 33.06 23.98 -17.74
CA ALA A 74 34.39 23.95 -17.12
C ALA A 74 34.52 23.01 -15.91
N ILE A 75 33.42 22.66 -15.25
CA ILE A 75 33.39 21.64 -14.18
C ILE A 75 34.02 20.30 -14.63
N PHE A 76 33.97 19.99 -15.92
CA PHE A 76 34.52 18.76 -16.51
C PHE A 76 35.97 18.89 -17.00
N ASP A 77 36.64 20.05 -16.85
CA ASP A 77 38.03 20.24 -17.33
C ASP A 77 39.02 19.28 -16.66
N LYS A 78 38.80 18.97 -15.37
CA LYS A 78 39.62 18.00 -14.63
C LYS A 78 39.48 16.56 -15.17
N ILE A 79 38.37 16.24 -15.84
CA ILE A 79 38.18 14.95 -16.52
C ILE A 79 38.74 15.02 -17.95
N ARG A 80 38.55 16.13 -18.69
CA ARG A 80 39.16 16.34 -20.01
C ARG A 80 40.69 16.18 -19.99
N GLY A 81 41.36 16.67 -18.96
CA GLY A 81 42.80 16.54 -18.78
C GLY A 81 43.32 15.13 -18.45
N GLN A 82 42.47 14.10 -18.45
CA GLN A 82 42.86 12.70 -18.19
C GLN A 82 43.05 11.94 -19.50
N LEU A 83 44.03 11.03 -19.54
CA LEU A 83 44.35 10.21 -20.72
C LEU A 83 43.17 9.34 -21.19
N ASN A 84 42.26 8.96 -20.28
CA ASN A 84 41.06 8.16 -20.54
C ASN A 84 39.77 9.01 -20.49
N SER A 85 39.86 10.31 -20.80
CA SER A 85 38.73 11.24 -20.78
C SER A 85 37.59 10.79 -21.71
N GLU A 86 37.91 10.35 -22.94
CA GLU A 86 36.93 9.79 -23.88
C GLU A 86 36.16 8.60 -23.31
N GLU A 87 36.86 7.61 -22.74
CA GLU A 87 36.24 6.42 -22.15
C GLU A 87 35.34 6.78 -20.97
N THR A 88 35.75 7.80 -20.21
CA THR A 88 35.00 8.33 -19.09
C THR A 88 33.71 9.02 -19.56
N PHE A 89 33.76 9.84 -20.61
CA PHE A 89 32.55 10.44 -21.19
C PHE A 89 31.68 9.42 -21.94
N LYS A 90 32.24 8.36 -22.54
CA LYS A 90 31.49 7.25 -23.17
C LYS A 90 30.62 6.47 -22.17
N LYS A 91 30.80 6.63 -20.85
CA LYS A 91 29.90 6.08 -19.81
C LYS A 91 28.62 6.89 -19.65
N LEU A 92 28.59 8.15 -20.08
CA LEU A 92 27.39 8.98 -20.04
C LEU A 92 26.40 8.56 -21.14
N HIS A 93 25.10 8.63 -20.86
CA HIS A 93 24.02 8.41 -21.83
C HIS A 93 22.96 9.50 -21.63
N CYS A 94 22.65 10.30 -22.66
CA CYS A 94 21.56 11.26 -22.60
C CYS A 94 20.22 10.60 -22.89
N ILE A 95 19.31 10.65 -21.93
CA ILE A 95 17.91 10.24 -22.06
C ILE A 95 17.05 11.50 -22.27
N SER A 96 16.12 11.46 -23.23
CA SER A 96 15.21 12.58 -23.48
C SER A 96 13.96 12.46 -22.60
N GLY A 97 13.57 13.55 -21.93
CA GLY A 97 12.32 13.59 -21.15
C GLY A 97 12.26 14.72 -20.12
N ASP A 98 11.07 14.98 -19.58
CA ASP A 98 10.79 16.00 -18.56
C ASP A 98 9.98 15.39 -17.42
N VAL A 99 10.49 15.46 -16.19
CA VAL A 99 9.86 14.87 -14.99
C VAL A 99 8.45 15.38 -14.72
N SER A 100 8.09 16.58 -15.19
CA SER A 100 6.73 17.13 -15.03
C SER A 100 5.65 16.38 -15.84
N GLN A 101 6.06 15.51 -16.77
CA GLN A 101 5.17 14.73 -17.63
C GLN A 101 5.04 13.29 -17.12
N LYS A 102 3.90 12.64 -17.40
CA LYS A 102 3.66 11.23 -17.07
C LYS A 102 4.75 10.33 -17.69
N ASN A 103 5.20 9.31 -16.96
CA ASN A 103 6.37 8.48 -17.29
C ASN A 103 7.62 9.31 -17.66
N CYS A 104 7.74 10.55 -17.16
CA CYS A 104 8.76 11.54 -17.54
C CYS A 104 8.85 11.85 -19.05
N ASN A 105 7.83 11.50 -19.87
CA ASN A 105 7.87 11.54 -21.33
C ASN A 105 9.12 10.83 -21.92
N LEU A 106 9.43 9.64 -21.40
CA LEU A 106 10.40 8.71 -22.01
C LEU A 106 9.84 8.11 -23.31
N SER A 107 10.72 7.59 -24.17
CA SER A 107 10.30 6.63 -25.21
C SER A 107 10.13 5.24 -24.60
N GLU A 108 9.41 4.34 -25.28
CA GLU A 108 9.30 2.93 -24.86
C GLU A 108 10.66 2.23 -24.84
N GLU A 109 11.57 2.64 -25.74
CA GLU A 109 12.96 2.19 -25.81
C GLU A 109 13.76 2.64 -24.58
N ASP A 110 13.69 3.93 -24.21
CA ASP A 110 14.37 4.48 -23.03
C ASP A 110 13.77 3.94 -21.72
N GLU A 111 12.44 3.82 -21.61
CA GLU A 111 11.80 3.23 -20.42
C GLU A 111 12.19 1.75 -20.24
N THR A 112 12.27 0.98 -21.33
CA THR A 112 12.73 -0.42 -21.30
C THR A 112 14.23 -0.53 -20.97
N LEU A 113 15.07 0.31 -21.57
CA LEU A 113 16.51 0.37 -21.29
C LEU A 113 16.79 0.70 -19.83
N LEU A 114 16.11 1.71 -19.28
CA LEU A 114 16.27 2.12 -17.89
C LEU A 114 15.75 1.03 -16.94
N LYS A 115 14.55 0.49 -17.20
CA LYS A 115 13.96 -0.60 -16.41
C LYS A 115 14.87 -1.82 -16.29
N ASN A 116 15.50 -2.22 -17.39
CA ASN A 116 16.29 -3.45 -17.46
C ASN A 116 17.75 -3.26 -17.01
N THR A 117 18.18 -2.05 -16.65
CA THR A 117 19.59 -1.78 -16.29
C THR A 117 19.79 -0.96 -15.03
N VAL A 118 18.94 0.02 -14.71
CA VAL A 118 19.20 1.00 -13.65
C VAL A 118 19.14 0.38 -12.26
N THR A 119 20.25 0.50 -11.52
CA THR A 119 20.37 0.03 -10.13
C THR A 119 20.33 1.16 -9.11
N VAL A 120 20.59 2.41 -9.52
CA VAL A 120 20.62 3.59 -8.63
C VAL A 120 19.92 4.77 -9.30
N VAL A 121 18.97 5.41 -8.59
CA VAL A 121 18.27 6.63 -9.06
C VAL A 121 18.62 7.82 -8.17
N PHE A 122 19.06 8.91 -8.80
CA PHE A 122 19.23 10.22 -8.16
C PHE A 122 18.21 11.22 -8.70
N HIS A 123 17.36 11.74 -7.81
CA HIS A 123 16.40 12.79 -8.13
C HIS A 123 16.91 14.18 -7.68
N LEU A 124 17.39 14.99 -8.63
CA LEU A 124 17.76 16.40 -8.42
C LEU A 124 16.97 17.35 -9.33
N ALA A 125 15.91 16.87 -9.97
CA ALA A 125 15.09 17.66 -10.88
C ALA A 125 14.07 18.54 -10.13
N ALA A 126 14.55 19.58 -9.47
CA ALA A 126 13.75 20.58 -8.78
C ALA A 126 13.80 21.96 -9.47
N ASN A 127 12.81 22.80 -9.18
CA ASN A 127 12.77 24.22 -9.53
C ASN A 127 12.88 25.04 -8.24
N VAL A 128 13.98 25.77 -8.10
CA VAL A 128 14.42 26.42 -6.85
C VAL A 128 14.29 27.94 -6.91
N ARG A 129 13.33 28.45 -7.68
CA ARG A 129 13.02 29.89 -7.71
C ARG A 129 11.81 30.19 -6.84
N PHE A 130 11.89 31.30 -6.12
CA PHE A 130 10.83 31.80 -5.24
C PHE A 130 9.81 32.70 -5.97
N ASP A 131 9.99 32.93 -7.29
CA ASP A 131 9.21 33.85 -8.14
C ASP A 131 8.10 33.15 -8.96
N GLN A 132 7.82 31.87 -8.71
CA GLN A 132 7.00 31.03 -9.59
C GLN A 132 5.54 30.89 -9.17
N TYR A 133 4.68 30.76 -10.19
CA TYR A 133 3.29 30.36 -10.01
C TYR A 133 3.20 28.97 -9.36
N LEU A 134 2.36 28.86 -8.32
CA LEU A 134 2.15 27.64 -7.54
C LEU A 134 1.94 26.38 -8.39
N LYS A 135 1.22 26.49 -9.51
CA LYS A 135 0.96 25.39 -10.45
C LYS A 135 2.26 24.81 -11.05
N GLU A 136 3.23 25.66 -11.41
CA GLU A 136 4.51 25.20 -11.96
C GLU A 136 5.38 24.51 -10.89
N ALA A 137 5.41 25.10 -9.69
CA ALA A 137 6.15 24.56 -8.56
C ALA A 137 5.60 23.17 -8.13
N VAL A 138 4.28 23.02 -8.05
CA VAL A 138 3.61 21.75 -7.74
C VAL A 138 3.87 20.70 -8.84
N LEU A 139 3.66 21.06 -10.12
CA LEU A 139 3.86 20.11 -11.23
C LEU A 139 5.31 19.60 -11.33
N LEU A 140 6.30 20.46 -11.10
CA LEU A 140 7.70 20.06 -11.23
C LEU A 140 8.25 19.42 -9.95
N ASN A 141 8.05 20.03 -8.77
CA ASN A 141 8.67 19.53 -7.54
C ASN A 141 7.90 18.34 -6.92
N ILE A 142 6.56 18.36 -6.95
CA ILE A 142 5.74 17.26 -6.41
C ILE A 142 5.44 16.25 -7.52
N GLY A 143 4.87 16.70 -8.64
CA GLY A 143 4.57 15.83 -9.78
C GLY A 143 5.81 15.13 -10.35
N GLY A 144 6.92 15.85 -10.48
CA GLY A 144 8.20 15.28 -10.91
C GLY A 144 8.78 14.23 -9.97
N THR A 145 8.62 14.41 -8.65
CA THR A 145 9.02 13.38 -7.67
C THR A 145 8.12 12.15 -7.80
N LEU A 146 6.80 12.33 -7.91
CA LEU A 146 5.84 11.23 -8.04
C LEU A 146 6.05 10.42 -9.33
N ASN A 147 6.29 11.07 -10.47
CA ASN A 147 6.58 10.38 -11.73
C ASN A 147 7.88 9.55 -11.67
N ILE A 148 8.87 9.98 -10.89
CA ILE A 148 10.13 9.25 -10.69
C ILE A 148 9.97 8.10 -9.69
N LEU A 149 9.15 8.26 -8.65
CA LEU A 149 8.79 7.16 -7.74
C LEU A 149 7.97 6.07 -8.45
N ASP A 150 7.02 6.46 -9.31
CA ASP A 150 6.23 5.55 -10.16
C ASP A 150 7.13 4.75 -11.11
N LEU A 151 8.03 5.42 -11.85
CA LEU A 151 9.03 4.73 -12.69
C LEU A 151 9.92 3.80 -11.86
N ALA A 152 10.53 4.27 -10.77
CA ALA A 152 11.38 3.44 -9.93
C ALA A 152 10.64 2.21 -9.39
N SER A 153 9.36 2.35 -8.99
CA SER A 153 8.56 1.21 -8.50
C SER A 153 8.33 0.12 -9.55
N LYS A 154 8.39 0.45 -10.85
CA LYS A 154 8.31 -0.49 -11.99
C LYS A 154 9.67 -1.10 -12.36
N TRP A 155 10.76 -0.53 -11.85
CA TRP A 155 12.15 -0.91 -12.16
C TRP A 155 12.79 -1.77 -11.06
N ILE A 156 12.38 -1.61 -9.80
CA ILE A 156 12.86 -2.47 -8.70
C ILE A 156 12.33 -3.89 -8.94
N ASP A 157 13.24 -4.87 -8.96
CA ASP A 157 12.92 -6.29 -9.09
C ASP A 157 11.97 -6.77 -7.97
N ASN A 158 11.01 -7.64 -8.31
CA ASN A 158 10.10 -8.25 -7.35
C ASN A 158 10.83 -9.07 -6.28
N ASP A 159 11.99 -9.66 -6.57
CA ASP A 159 12.78 -10.43 -5.60
C ASP A 159 13.57 -9.50 -4.66
N ILE A 160 13.99 -8.32 -5.15
CA ILE A 160 14.52 -7.24 -4.32
C ILE A 160 13.40 -6.68 -3.42
N LEU A 161 12.22 -6.39 -3.97
CA LEU A 161 11.05 -5.96 -3.19
C LEU A 161 10.66 -6.99 -2.12
N GLN A 162 10.65 -8.29 -2.43
CA GLN A 162 10.41 -9.36 -1.45
C GLN A 162 11.48 -9.37 -0.35
N THR A 163 12.75 -9.17 -0.70
CA THR A 163 13.87 -9.12 0.26
C THR A 163 13.78 -7.91 1.21
N PHE A 164 13.31 -6.76 0.72
CA PHE A 164 13.13 -5.56 1.55
C PHE A 164 11.76 -5.46 2.23
N THR A 165 10.72 -6.15 1.75
CA THR A 165 9.34 -6.07 2.28
C THR A 165 9.28 -6.32 3.79
N PRO A 166 9.90 -7.37 4.38
CA PRO A 166 9.90 -7.56 5.84
C PRO A 166 10.49 -6.38 6.63
N LYS A 167 11.51 -5.71 6.07
CA LYS A 167 12.14 -4.53 6.68
C LYS A 167 11.24 -3.29 6.59
N LEU A 168 10.54 -3.12 5.46
CA LEU A 168 9.61 -2.02 5.23
C LEU A 168 8.34 -2.16 6.09
N LEU A 169 7.77 -3.37 6.18
CA LEU A 169 6.59 -3.64 7.01
C LEU A 169 6.87 -3.42 8.51
N GLY A 170 8.06 -3.77 8.99
CA GLY A 170 8.47 -3.56 10.38
C GLY A 170 7.57 -4.31 11.37
N LYS A 171 6.67 -3.58 12.04
CA LYS A 171 5.66 -4.14 12.97
C LYS A 171 4.31 -4.46 12.30
N SER A 172 4.07 -3.97 11.09
CA SER A 172 2.81 -4.16 10.35
C SER A 172 2.56 -5.65 10.02
N PRO A 173 1.31 -6.14 10.10
CA PRO A 173 0.98 -7.52 9.74
C PRO A 173 1.26 -7.87 8.28
N ASN A 174 1.04 -6.91 7.39
CA ASN A 174 0.97 -7.12 5.95
C ASN A 174 1.04 -5.78 5.20
N THR A 175 1.12 -5.84 3.88
CA THR A 175 1.18 -4.68 2.99
C THR A 175 -0.08 -3.80 3.04
N TYR A 176 -1.27 -4.37 3.28
CA TYR A 176 -2.52 -3.62 3.40
C TYR A 176 -2.52 -2.70 4.63
N ALA A 177 -2.22 -3.23 5.82
CA ALA A 177 -2.15 -2.40 7.04
C ALA A 177 -1.02 -1.37 6.96
N TYR A 178 0.11 -1.71 6.33
CA TYR A 178 1.23 -0.79 6.13
C TYR A 178 0.84 0.38 5.23
N THR A 179 0.26 0.11 4.06
CA THR A 179 -0.18 1.15 3.11
C THR A 179 -1.34 1.98 3.64
N LYS A 180 -2.28 1.39 4.39
CA LYS A 180 -3.34 2.13 5.09
C LYS A 180 -2.77 3.07 6.16
N CYS A 181 -1.86 2.60 7.01
CA CYS A 181 -1.17 3.44 8.00
C CYS A 181 -0.41 4.62 7.34
N LEU A 182 0.35 4.34 6.26
CA LEU A 182 1.05 5.37 5.49
C LEU A 182 0.08 6.37 4.83
N THR A 183 -1.07 5.90 4.34
CA THR A 183 -2.13 6.75 3.77
C THR A 183 -2.74 7.66 4.84
N GLU A 184 -3.01 7.13 6.03
CA GLU A 184 -3.56 7.91 7.16
C GLU A 184 -2.59 9.00 7.62
N GLN A 185 -1.28 8.72 7.69
CA GLN A 185 -0.27 9.76 7.95
C GLN A 185 -0.27 10.82 6.85
N LEU A 186 -0.13 10.41 5.58
CA LEU A 186 -0.06 11.31 4.43
C LEU A 186 -1.30 12.20 4.31
N VAL A 187 -2.49 11.68 4.64
CA VAL A 187 -3.73 12.46 4.66
C VAL A 187 -3.77 13.40 5.87
N SER A 188 -3.31 12.96 7.04
CA SER A 188 -3.24 13.82 8.24
C SER A 188 -2.37 15.07 8.04
N GLU A 189 -1.28 14.96 7.28
CA GLU A 189 -0.39 16.09 6.91
C GLU A 189 -1.11 17.23 6.15
N TYR A 190 -2.32 17.02 5.63
CA TYR A 190 -3.14 18.04 4.95
C TYR A 190 -4.27 18.61 5.83
N SER A 191 -4.38 18.22 7.11
CA SER A 191 -5.44 18.71 8.01
C SER A 191 -5.40 20.23 8.26
N GLU A 192 -4.22 20.85 8.22
CA GLU A 192 -4.07 22.32 8.19
C GLU A 192 -4.70 22.98 6.94
N ARG A 193 -4.96 22.23 5.86
CA ARG A 193 -5.47 22.76 4.58
C ARG A 193 -6.88 22.28 4.19
N LEU A 194 -7.32 21.12 4.65
CA LEU A 194 -8.63 20.54 4.35
C LEU A 194 -9.34 20.07 5.63
N PRO A 195 -10.69 20.07 5.69
CA PRO A 195 -11.42 19.40 6.76
C PRO A 195 -11.27 17.87 6.58
N ILE A 196 -10.46 17.25 7.42
CA ILE A 196 -10.05 15.84 7.28
C ILE A 196 -10.45 15.04 8.52
N VAL A 197 -11.00 13.86 8.28
CA VAL A 197 -11.35 12.88 9.30
C VAL A 197 -11.03 11.47 8.83
N ILE A 198 -10.56 10.63 9.74
CA ILE A 198 -10.16 9.25 9.49
C ILE A 198 -11.08 8.32 10.27
N THR A 199 -11.94 7.60 9.55
CA THR A 199 -12.83 6.57 10.11
C THR A 199 -12.18 5.19 10.02
N ARG A 200 -11.95 4.55 11.16
CA ARG A 200 -11.47 3.16 11.25
C ARG A 200 -12.63 2.24 11.70
N PRO A 201 -13.35 1.59 10.78
CA PRO A 201 -14.17 0.45 11.14
C PRO A 201 -13.30 -0.76 11.51
N SER A 202 -13.84 -1.67 12.31
CA SER A 202 -13.27 -2.99 12.58
C SER A 202 -13.55 -3.96 11.42
N ILE A 203 -13.94 -5.22 11.69
CA ILE A 203 -14.22 -6.21 10.65
C ILE A 203 -15.65 -5.98 10.13
N VAL A 204 -15.76 -5.22 9.03
CA VAL A 204 -17.04 -4.94 8.38
C VAL A 204 -17.67 -6.22 7.81
N THR A 205 -18.92 -6.48 8.18
CA THR A 205 -19.72 -7.65 7.76
C THR A 205 -21.01 -7.23 7.05
N SER A 206 -21.95 -8.15 6.83
CA SER A 206 -23.20 -7.93 6.07
C SER A 206 -24.08 -6.80 6.64
N VAL A 207 -25.06 -6.34 5.86
CA VAL A 207 -26.10 -5.42 6.35
C VAL A 207 -26.83 -6.04 7.55
N TYR A 208 -27.05 -5.27 8.61
CA TYR A 208 -27.91 -5.63 9.74
C TYR A 208 -29.37 -5.31 9.43
N ASN A 209 -29.68 -4.05 9.11
CA ASN A 209 -31.05 -3.58 8.90
C ASN A 209 -31.27 -3.05 7.46
N GLU A 210 -30.71 -1.91 7.07
CA GLU A 210 -31.00 -1.27 5.77
C GLU A 210 -29.85 -1.37 4.74
N PRO A 211 -30.14 -1.53 3.43
CA PRO A 211 -31.47 -1.59 2.81
C PRO A 211 -32.09 -2.99 2.75
N ILE A 212 -31.30 -4.05 2.99
CA ILE A 212 -31.73 -5.45 2.92
C ILE A 212 -30.96 -6.25 3.99
N PRO A 213 -31.62 -6.76 5.06
CA PRO A 213 -30.97 -7.55 6.10
C PRO A 213 -30.18 -8.74 5.56
N GLY A 214 -28.96 -8.92 6.07
CA GLY A 214 -28.03 -9.97 5.65
C GLY A 214 -27.35 -9.75 4.29
N TRP A 215 -27.67 -8.69 3.53
CA TRP A 215 -27.07 -8.46 2.22
C TRP A 215 -25.55 -8.27 2.29
N ILE A 216 -24.85 -8.89 1.33
CA ILE A 216 -23.42 -8.80 1.11
C ILE A 216 -23.09 -9.30 -0.30
N ASP A 217 -22.02 -8.77 -0.92
CA ASP A 217 -21.61 -9.05 -2.31
C ASP A 217 -20.34 -9.92 -2.44
N ASN A 218 -19.60 -10.12 -1.34
CA ASN A 218 -18.27 -10.74 -1.34
C ASN A 218 -18.10 -11.79 -0.24
N LEU A 219 -17.02 -12.58 -0.33
CA LEU A 219 -16.68 -13.66 0.63
C LEU A 219 -15.38 -13.38 1.40
N ASN A 220 -14.99 -12.11 1.55
CA ASN A 220 -13.74 -11.76 2.21
C ASN A 220 -13.81 -11.97 3.74
N GLY A 221 -12.65 -12.15 4.35
CA GLY A 221 -12.50 -12.24 5.80
C GLY A 221 -13.37 -13.33 6.45
N PRO A 222 -14.15 -13.03 7.51
CA PRO A 222 -14.95 -14.02 8.22
C PRO A 222 -16.12 -14.55 7.37
N ILE A 223 -16.61 -13.81 6.39
CA ILE A 223 -17.79 -14.19 5.59
C ILE A 223 -17.53 -15.49 4.83
N GLY A 224 -16.35 -15.61 4.21
CA GLY A 224 -15.89 -16.84 3.54
C GLY A 224 -15.74 -18.04 4.51
N ILE A 225 -15.41 -17.79 5.77
CA ILE A 225 -15.36 -18.80 6.82
C ILE A 225 -16.77 -19.23 7.22
N MET A 226 -17.66 -18.28 7.49
CA MET A 226 -19.03 -18.55 7.95
C MET A 226 -19.88 -19.29 6.90
N ILE A 227 -19.76 -18.94 5.62
CA ILE A 227 -20.41 -19.72 4.56
C ILE A 227 -19.75 -21.09 4.36
N GLY A 228 -18.43 -21.20 4.55
CA GLY A 228 -17.71 -22.47 4.55
C GLY A 228 -18.22 -23.40 5.66
N ALA A 229 -18.50 -22.86 6.84
CA ALA A 229 -19.10 -23.57 7.97
C ALA A 229 -20.58 -23.93 7.72
N GLY A 230 -21.40 -22.96 7.28
CA GLY A 230 -22.81 -23.17 6.97
C GLY A 230 -23.06 -24.20 5.84
N LYS A 231 -22.10 -24.37 4.92
CA LYS A 231 -22.12 -25.42 3.89
C LYS A 231 -21.44 -26.73 4.31
N GLY A 232 -20.88 -26.80 5.53
CA GLY A 232 -20.22 -28.00 6.08
C GLY A 232 -18.89 -28.38 5.41
N LEU A 233 -18.27 -27.42 4.72
CA LEU A 233 -16.93 -27.51 4.13
C LEU A 233 -15.86 -27.28 5.21
N ILE A 234 -16.08 -26.28 6.06
CA ILE A 234 -15.33 -26.06 7.29
C ILE A 234 -16.14 -26.73 8.41
N ARG A 235 -15.56 -27.76 9.03
CA ARG A 235 -16.22 -28.54 10.10
C ARG A 235 -15.62 -28.31 11.47
N THR A 236 -14.38 -27.86 11.47
CA THR A 236 -13.64 -27.40 12.64
C THR A 236 -12.86 -26.16 12.23
N MET A 237 -12.73 -25.24 13.16
CA MET A 237 -11.84 -24.10 13.12
C MET A 237 -11.27 -24.02 14.53
N LEU A 238 -9.97 -23.77 14.70
CA LEU A 238 -9.53 -23.34 16.01
C LEU A 238 -10.02 -21.91 16.18
N LEU A 239 -10.89 -21.76 17.17
CA LEU A 239 -11.27 -20.56 17.93
C LEU A 239 -10.72 -20.68 19.49
N ASN A 240 -9.66 -19.22 20.97
CA ASN A 240 -9.22 -19.01 22.42
C ASN A 240 -10.27 -18.14 23.11
N GLU A 241 -11.06 -18.78 23.97
CA GLU A 241 -12.38 -18.34 24.43
C GLU A 241 -12.40 -17.03 25.23
N GLU A 242 -11.22 -16.59 25.66
CA GLU A 242 -10.98 -15.33 26.33
C GLU A 242 -11.29 -14.08 25.46
N LEU A 243 -11.32 -14.19 24.12
CA LEU A 243 -11.15 -13.01 23.23
C LEU A 243 -12.20 -12.82 22.08
N ASN A 244 -13.05 -11.79 22.30
CA ASN A 244 -13.97 -11.03 21.43
C ASN A 244 -13.64 -10.80 19.92
N ALA A 245 -14.39 -11.42 19.01
CA ALA A 245 -14.36 -11.11 17.57
C ALA A 245 -15.21 -9.89 17.18
N ASP A 246 -14.67 -8.68 17.33
CA ASP A 246 -15.34 -7.44 16.93
C ASP A 246 -15.62 -7.39 15.42
N ILE A 247 -16.92 -7.46 15.10
CA ILE A 247 -17.51 -7.28 13.78
C ILE A 247 -18.49 -6.11 13.83
N VAL A 248 -18.64 -5.38 12.73
CA VAL A 248 -19.56 -4.23 12.63
C VAL A 248 -20.38 -4.35 11.35
N PRO A 249 -21.71 -4.19 11.39
CA PRO A 249 -22.53 -4.14 10.19
C PRO A 249 -22.14 -2.99 9.24
N VAL A 250 -22.15 -3.24 7.93
CA VAL A 250 -21.77 -2.23 6.93
C VAL A 250 -22.68 -1.00 6.97
N ASP A 251 -23.97 -1.18 7.23
CA ASP A 251 -24.96 -0.11 7.38
C ASP A 251 -24.68 0.78 8.60
N ILE A 252 -24.31 0.19 9.75
CA ILE A 252 -23.87 0.93 10.94
C ILE A 252 -22.55 1.67 10.69
N SER A 253 -21.62 1.07 9.93
CA SER A 253 -20.38 1.73 9.54
C SER A 253 -20.64 2.95 8.64
N ILE A 254 -21.61 2.86 7.72
CA ILE A 254 -22.01 3.95 6.82
C ILE A 254 -22.77 5.04 7.58
N ASN A 255 -23.72 4.70 8.46
CA ASN A 255 -24.39 5.67 9.33
C ASN A 255 -23.38 6.46 10.18
N SER A 256 -22.42 5.76 10.78
CA SER A 256 -21.32 6.39 11.52
C SER A 256 -20.52 7.36 10.64
N LEU A 257 -20.14 6.94 9.43
CA LEU A 257 -19.42 7.80 8.48
C LEU A 257 -20.22 9.05 8.09
N LEU A 258 -21.53 8.95 7.88
CA LEU A 258 -22.41 10.07 7.55
C LEU A 258 -22.53 11.07 8.72
N ILE A 259 -22.74 10.58 9.95
CA ILE A 259 -22.77 11.39 11.18
C ILE A 259 -21.44 12.13 11.37
N ILE A 260 -20.31 11.44 11.22
CA ILE A 260 -18.97 12.01 11.37
C ILE A 260 -18.72 13.08 10.28
N ALA A 261 -19.09 12.81 9.03
CA ALA A 261 -18.95 13.77 7.94
C ALA A 261 -19.79 15.04 8.16
N TRP A 262 -21.03 14.89 8.66
CA TRP A 262 -21.88 16.02 9.05
C TRP A 262 -21.25 16.86 10.16
N LYS A 263 -20.76 16.23 11.25
CA LYS A 263 -20.08 16.93 12.35
C LYS A 263 -18.87 17.72 11.85
N ILE A 264 -17.98 17.08 11.10
CA ILE A 264 -16.74 17.69 10.59
C ILE A 264 -17.03 18.78 9.53
N GLY A 265 -18.16 18.68 8.82
CA GLY A 265 -18.64 19.70 7.88
C GLY A 265 -19.38 20.88 8.51
N THR A 266 -19.74 20.82 9.79
CA THR A 266 -20.53 21.85 10.50
C THR A 266 -19.82 22.50 11.69
N GLU A 267 -18.85 21.82 12.31
CA GLU A 267 -18.05 22.37 13.41
C GLU A 267 -16.98 23.37 12.94
N ALA A 268 -16.53 24.22 13.88
CA ALA A 268 -15.37 25.08 13.65
C ALA A 268 -14.13 24.25 13.34
N ARG A 269 -13.44 24.62 12.25
CA ARG A 269 -12.37 23.83 11.65
C ARG A 269 -11.14 23.71 12.57
N LYS A 270 -10.72 22.47 12.82
CA LYS A 270 -9.56 22.12 13.66
C LYS A 270 -8.29 21.97 12.81
N THR A 271 -7.13 22.05 13.47
CA THR A 271 -5.80 22.01 12.81
C THR A 271 -5.24 20.60 12.61
N GLU A 272 -5.76 19.61 13.33
CA GLU A 272 -5.35 18.21 13.25
C GLU A 272 -6.48 17.33 12.69
N ALA A 273 -6.13 16.24 12.02
CA ALA A 273 -7.09 15.26 11.53
C ALA A 273 -7.74 14.51 12.70
N GLU A 274 -9.07 14.51 12.79
CA GLU A 274 -9.76 13.70 13.77
C GLU A 274 -9.79 12.22 13.36
N MET A 275 -9.72 11.33 14.34
CA MET A 275 -9.87 9.88 14.15
C MET A 275 -11.05 9.37 14.97
N TYR A 276 -11.91 8.58 14.31
CA TYR A 276 -13.08 7.93 14.89
C TYR A 276 -13.00 6.43 14.62
N VAL A 277 -13.34 5.61 15.61
CA VAL A 277 -13.31 4.15 15.53
C VAL A 277 -14.74 3.61 15.60
N SER A 278 -15.12 2.76 14.65
CA SER A 278 -16.41 2.07 14.61
C SER A 278 -16.17 0.59 14.89
N THR A 279 -16.63 0.15 16.06
CA THR A 279 -16.30 -1.15 16.70
C THR A 279 -17.52 -1.53 17.54
N SER A 280 -17.87 -2.81 17.65
CA SER A 280 -19.01 -3.28 18.46
C SER A 280 -18.72 -3.24 19.97
N ASP A 281 -17.48 -3.46 20.40
CA ASP A 281 -17.04 -3.35 21.81
C ASP A 281 -15.56 -2.91 21.90
N GLU A 282 -15.05 -2.59 23.09
CA GLU A 282 -13.72 -1.96 23.24
C GLU A 282 -12.51 -2.94 23.14
N THR A 283 -12.75 -4.25 22.87
CA THR A 283 -11.83 -5.40 23.04
C THR A 283 -12.19 -6.58 22.09
N LEU A 284 -11.41 -7.65 21.79
CA LEU A 284 -10.00 -8.13 21.92
C LEU A 284 -9.98 -9.54 21.24
N LEU A 285 -8.99 -10.03 20.45
CA LEU A 285 -9.15 -11.30 19.66
C LEU A 285 -7.98 -12.34 19.76
N ILE A 286 -8.25 -13.67 19.71
CA ILE A 286 -7.30 -14.79 19.34
C ILE A 286 -7.94 -15.88 18.44
N PHE A 287 -7.17 -16.59 17.58
CA PHE A 287 -7.18 -18.09 17.42
C PHE A 287 -6.49 -18.60 16.11
N SER A 288 -5.84 -19.80 16.16
CA SER A 288 -5.32 -20.64 15.04
C SER A 288 -4.69 -21.95 15.58
N LEU A 289 -4.66 -23.16 14.98
CA LEU A 289 -4.82 -23.69 13.59
C LEU A 289 -5.38 -25.16 13.64
N VAL A 290 -5.49 -26.01 12.59
CA VAL A 290 -4.45 -26.95 12.05
C VAL A 290 -5.06 -27.82 10.89
N ARG A 291 -4.22 -28.29 9.93
CA ARG A 291 -4.40 -29.30 8.84
C ARG A 291 -5.82 -29.62 8.29
N ILE A 292 -6.18 -28.98 7.16
CA ILE A 292 -6.08 -29.56 5.79
C ILE A 292 -6.21 -28.45 4.72
N GLN A 293 -5.73 -28.71 3.50
CA GLN A 293 -5.81 -27.89 2.27
C GLN A 293 -4.99 -26.58 2.20
N LYS A 294 -3.93 -26.61 1.37
CA LYS A 294 -2.98 -25.50 1.12
C LYS A 294 -3.60 -24.20 0.54
N ARG A 295 -4.79 -24.24 -0.07
CA ARG A 295 -5.46 -23.04 -0.61
C ARG A 295 -6.14 -22.20 0.48
N ILE A 296 -6.77 -22.84 1.46
CA ILE A 296 -7.44 -22.15 2.58
C ILE A 296 -6.40 -21.51 3.51
N GLN A 297 -5.27 -22.19 3.73
CA GLN A 297 -4.18 -21.73 4.61
C GLN A 297 -3.68 -20.32 4.29
N LYS A 298 -3.56 -19.92 3.00
CA LYS A 298 -3.06 -18.58 2.63
C LYS A 298 -4.00 -17.45 3.05
N GLY A 299 -5.31 -17.68 3.06
CA GLY A 299 -6.29 -16.75 3.61
C GLY A 299 -6.28 -16.74 5.14
N LEU A 300 -6.24 -17.93 5.75
CA LEU A 300 -6.15 -18.07 7.20
C LEU A 300 -4.91 -17.40 7.79
N THR A 301 -3.72 -17.46 7.16
CA THR A 301 -2.51 -16.78 7.66
C THR A 301 -2.60 -15.26 7.59
N MET A 302 -3.35 -14.68 6.65
CA MET A 302 -3.58 -13.22 6.62
C MET A 302 -4.54 -12.79 7.73
N LEU A 303 -5.61 -13.56 7.95
CA LEU A 303 -6.49 -13.37 9.10
C LEU A 303 -5.77 -13.62 10.43
N GLN A 304 -4.85 -14.59 10.48
CA GLN A 304 -4.19 -15.05 11.70
C GLN A 304 -3.54 -13.93 12.52
N TYR A 305 -2.98 -12.88 11.91
CA TYR A 305 -2.45 -11.78 12.72
C TYR A 305 -3.57 -10.96 13.37
N TYR A 306 -4.62 -10.64 12.61
CA TYR A 306 -5.77 -9.88 13.11
C TYR A 306 -6.54 -10.69 14.16
N THR A 307 -6.70 -12.01 13.92
CA THR A 307 -7.32 -12.89 14.89
C THR A 307 -6.42 -13.14 16.08
N THR A 308 -5.16 -13.59 15.97
CA THR A 308 -4.33 -14.03 17.12
C THR A 308 -3.70 -12.92 17.98
N ARG A 309 -4.26 -11.71 18.07
CA ARG A 309 -3.62 -10.60 18.80
C ARG A 309 -4.60 -9.69 19.55
N PRO A 310 -4.20 -9.18 20.73
CA PRO A 310 -4.99 -8.22 21.47
C PRO A 310 -5.04 -6.86 20.74
N TRP A 311 -6.24 -6.42 20.39
CA TRP A 311 -6.57 -5.08 19.92
C TRP A 311 -7.44 -4.36 20.94
N TYR A 312 -7.21 -3.07 21.14
CA TYR A 312 -7.97 -2.20 22.03
C TYR A 312 -8.50 -1.02 21.21
N PHE A 313 -9.82 -0.88 21.11
CA PHE A 313 -10.48 0.08 20.22
C PHE A 313 -11.30 1.10 21.01
N ARG A 314 -10.75 2.31 21.19
CA ARG A 314 -11.47 3.42 21.83
C ARG A 314 -12.46 4.05 20.85
N ASN A 315 -13.75 3.88 21.11
CA ASN A 315 -14.85 4.48 20.35
C ASN A 315 -15.52 5.68 21.06
N GLU A 316 -14.97 6.12 22.21
CA GLU A 316 -15.36 7.30 23.00
C GLU A 316 -15.93 8.45 22.14
N LYS A 317 -15.14 8.95 21.17
CA LYS A 317 -15.52 10.06 20.28
C LYS A 317 -16.78 9.78 19.44
N LEU A 318 -16.99 8.55 18.97
CA LEU A 318 -18.17 8.19 18.17
C LEU A 318 -19.41 8.07 19.07
N LYS A 319 -19.26 7.46 20.27
CA LYS A 319 -20.31 7.46 21.31
C LYS A 319 -20.74 8.91 21.63
N ASP A 320 -19.80 9.83 21.77
CA ASP A 320 -20.08 11.25 22.03
C ASP A 320 -20.88 11.93 20.91
N VAL A 321 -20.62 11.66 19.62
CA VAL A 321 -21.44 12.26 18.55
C VAL A 321 -22.86 11.71 18.60
N TYR A 322 -23.02 10.39 18.68
CA TYR A 322 -24.33 9.74 18.72
C TYR A 322 -25.17 10.21 19.92
N ASN A 323 -24.53 10.37 21.09
CA ASN A 323 -25.17 10.87 22.30
C ASN A 323 -25.66 12.33 22.20
N ASN A 324 -25.15 13.11 21.25
CA ASN A 324 -25.60 14.49 20.98
C ASN A 324 -26.62 14.59 19.83
N LEU A 325 -26.93 13.51 19.11
CA LEU A 325 -27.97 13.50 18.08
C LEU A 325 -29.38 13.60 18.69
N ASN A 326 -30.29 14.28 17.99
CA ASN A 326 -31.70 14.32 18.36
C ASN A 326 -32.42 13.00 18.02
N LYS A 327 -33.65 12.82 18.49
CA LYS A 327 -34.40 11.57 18.34
C LYS A 327 -34.62 11.15 16.88
N SER A 328 -34.87 12.08 15.97
CA SER A 328 -35.08 11.77 14.55
C SER A 328 -33.79 11.25 13.90
N ASP A 329 -32.68 11.93 14.16
CA ASP A 329 -31.39 11.59 13.57
C ASP A 329 -30.85 10.26 14.12
N ARG A 330 -31.12 9.91 15.39
CA ARG A 330 -30.79 8.57 15.93
C ARG A 330 -31.61 7.45 15.30
N THR A 331 -32.83 7.71 14.86
CA THR A 331 -33.67 6.70 14.18
C THR A 331 -33.22 6.50 12.74
N ILE A 332 -32.82 7.56 12.04
CA ILE A 332 -32.34 7.48 10.64
C ILE A 332 -30.90 6.95 10.59
N PHE A 333 -30.01 7.53 11.39
CA PHE A 333 -28.60 7.19 11.46
C PHE A 333 -28.31 6.38 12.73
N TYR A 334 -28.91 5.19 12.82
CA TYR A 334 -28.66 4.27 13.93
C TYR A 334 -27.19 3.81 13.92
N THR A 335 -26.52 3.92 15.07
CA THR A 335 -25.15 3.40 15.27
C THR A 335 -24.98 2.65 16.59
N ASN A 336 -26.04 2.43 17.37
CA ASN A 336 -25.95 1.57 18.55
C ASN A 336 -25.78 0.10 18.11
N GLN A 337 -24.93 -0.63 18.81
CA GLN A 337 -24.63 -2.04 18.56
C GLN A 337 -24.93 -2.94 19.77
N GLU A 338 -25.23 -2.36 20.93
CA GLU A 338 -25.60 -3.07 22.18
C GLU A 338 -26.94 -3.81 22.05
N GLU A 339 -27.82 -3.35 21.14
CA GLU A 339 -29.15 -3.92 20.90
C GLU A 339 -29.15 -5.05 19.83
N ILE A 340 -28.00 -5.41 19.26
CA ILE A 340 -27.90 -6.40 18.17
C ILE A 340 -27.93 -7.83 18.71
N ASN A 341 -28.91 -8.62 18.27
CA ASN A 341 -28.85 -10.08 18.38
C ASN A 341 -27.81 -10.63 17.38
N TYR A 342 -26.57 -10.84 17.84
CA TYR A 342 -25.48 -11.31 16.99
C TYR A 342 -25.69 -12.71 16.42
N GLU A 343 -26.42 -13.62 17.08
CA GLU A 343 -26.69 -14.96 16.51
C GLU A 343 -27.61 -14.86 15.28
N GLU A 344 -28.68 -14.06 15.38
CA GLU A 344 -29.60 -13.81 14.28
C GLU A 344 -28.95 -13.00 13.15
N TYR A 345 -28.17 -11.97 13.49
CA TYR A 345 -27.40 -11.19 12.52
C TYR A 345 -26.42 -12.05 11.72
N LEU A 346 -25.64 -12.91 12.40
CA LEU A 346 -24.70 -13.81 11.74
C LEU A 346 -25.41 -14.87 10.89
N LEU A 347 -26.56 -15.39 11.34
CA LEU A 347 -27.39 -16.30 10.55
C LEU A 347 -27.90 -15.61 9.26
N ASN A 348 -28.39 -14.38 9.38
CA ASN A 348 -28.85 -13.59 8.24
C ASN A 348 -27.70 -13.28 7.26
N GLY A 349 -26.49 -12.97 7.76
CA GLY A 349 -25.28 -12.84 6.94
C GLY A 349 -24.88 -14.12 6.19
N ILE A 350 -25.03 -15.30 6.81
CA ILE A 350 -24.79 -16.60 6.15
C ILE A 350 -25.84 -16.87 5.06
N LEU A 351 -27.11 -16.56 5.31
CA LEU A 351 -28.20 -16.71 4.34
C LEU A 351 -28.06 -15.72 3.17
N GLY A 352 -27.65 -14.48 3.45
CA GLY A 352 -27.33 -13.48 2.44
C GLY A 352 -26.13 -13.89 1.59
N ALA A 353 -24.99 -14.25 2.19
CA ALA A 353 -23.82 -14.71 1.45
C ALA A 353 -24.12 -15.96 0.58
N ARG A 354 -25.01 -16.85 1.04
CA ARG A 354 -25.50 -18.00 0.27
C ARG A 354 -26.21 -17.55 -1.01
N LYS A 355 -27.11 -16.58 -0.90
CA LYS A 355 -27.94 -16.09 -2.02
C LYS A 355 -27.16 -15.15 -2.95
N TYR A 356 -26.46 -14.17 -2.40
CA TYR A 356 -25.87 -13.06 -3.15
C TYR A 356 -24.44 -13.35 -3.62
N CYS A 357 -23.61 -14.05 -2.84
CA CYS A 357 -22.21 -14.32 -3.21
C CYS A 357 -21.98 -15.71 -3.84
N VAL A 358 -22.89 -16.66 -3.59
CA VAL A 358 -22.78 -18.06 -4.06
C VAL A 358 -23.97 -18.48 -4.95
N HIS A 359 -24.95 -17.60 -5.14
CA HIS A 359 -26.08 -17.77 -6.05
C HIS A 359 -26.88 -19.07 -5.83
N GLU A 360 -26.99 -19.51 -4.58
CA GLU A 360 -27.85 -20.63 -4.19
C GLU A 360 -29.10 -20.11 -3.47
N GLU A 361 -30.29 -20.33 -4.04
CA GLU A 361 -31.54 -19.89 -3.41
C GLU A 361 -31.85 -20.60 -2.07
N LEU A 362 -32.64 -19.94 -1.24
CA LEU A 362 -32.89 -20.37 0.14
C LEU A 362 -33.84 -21.58 0.23
N ASP A 363 -34.71 -21.76 -0.75
CA ASP A 363 -35.60 -22.93 -0.91
C ASP A 363 -34.82 -24.26 -1.01
N THR A 364 -33.57 -24.21 -1.49
CA THR A 364 -32.69 -25.38 -1.60
C THR A 364 -32.12 -25.86 -0.25
N LEU A 365 -32.29 -25.10 0.84
CA LEU A 365 -31.73 -25.43 2.16
C LEU A 365 -32.13 -26.82 2.71
N PRO A 366 -33.38 -27.33 2.57
CA PRO A 366 -33.73 -28.68 3.00
C PRO A 366 -32.96 -29.77 2.23
N ARG A 367 -32.72 -29.56 0.92
CA ARG A 367 -31.89 -30.44 0.09
C ARG A 367 -30.43 -30.37 0.52
N ALA A 368 -29.89 -29.17 0.74
CA ALA A 368 -28.52 -28.99 1.22
C ALA A 368 -28.30 -29.67 2.59
N ARG A 369 -29.20 -29.47 3.56
CA ARG A 369 -29.19 -30.13 4.88
C ARG A 369 -29.26 -31.66 4.76
N LYS A 370 -30.06 -32.20 3.83
CA LYS A 370 -30.14 -33.66 3.56
C LYS A 370 -28.87 -34.22 2.93
N LEU A 371 -28.20 -33.46 2.06
CA LEU A 371 -26.90 -33.83 1.50
C LEU A 371 -25.79 -33.79 2.58
N LEU A 372 -25.73 -32.73 3.39
CA LEU A 372 -24.74 -32.61 4.47
C LEU A 372 -24.86 -33.76 5.48
N LYS A 373 -26.09 -34.12 5.92
CA LYS A 373 -26.32 -35.29 6.78
C LYS A 373 -25.80 -36.60 6.16
N ARG A 374 -25.99 -36.81 4.85
CA ARG A 374 -25.42 -37.96 4.12
C ARG A 374 -23.88 -37.92 4.09
N SER A 375 -23.27 -36.77 3.82
CA SER A 375 -21.81 -36.60 3.81
C SER A 375 -21.15 -36.76 5.18
N VAL A 376 -21.86 -36.46 6.27
CA VAL A 376 -21.42 -36.76 7.65
C VAL A 376 -21.53 -38.25 7.93
N PHE A 377 -22.68 -38.88 7.63
CA PHE A 377 -22.88 -40.32 7.82
C PHE A 377 -21.85 -41.16 7.05
N LEU A 378 -21.62 -40.85 5.76
CA LEU A 378 -20.61 -41.52 4.94
C LEU A 378 -19.20 -41.32 5.53
N GLY A 379 -18.88 -40.12 6.01
CA GLY A 379 -17.59 -39.84 6.66
C GLY A 379 -17.37 -40.72 7.89
N LEU A 380 -18.36 -40.77 8.80
CA LEU A 380 -18.32 -41.63 9.99
C LEU A 380 -18.22 -43.12 9.62
N PHE A 381 -18.99 -43.58 8.63
CA PHE A 381 -18.95 -44.96 8.15
C PHE A 381 -17.57 -45.33 7.59
N PHE A 382 -16.95 -44.48 6.76
CA PHE A 382 -15.61 -44.75 6.24
C PHE A 382 -14.52 -44.66 7.33
N SER A 383 -14.62 -43.73 8.28
CA SER A 383 -13.71 -43.69 9.43
C SER A 383 -13.81 -44.96 10.29
N TYR A 384 -15.03 -45.45 10.54
CA TYR A 384 -15.26 -46.70 11.26
C TYR A 384 -14.74 -47.92 10.48
N LEU A 385 -14.96 -47.96 9.16
CA LEU A 385 -14.47 -49.02 8.29
C LEU A 385 -12.93 -49.08 8.26
N ILE A 386 -12.24 -47.94 8.28
CA ILE A 386 -10.77 -47.86 8.37
C ILE A 386 -10.27 -48.42 9.71
N ILE A 387 -10.98 -48.18 10.82
CA ILE A 387 -10.69 -48.73 12.16
C ILE A 387 -10.94 -50.26 12.24
N PHE A 388 -11.56 -50.86 11.22
CA PHE A 388 -11.76 -52.32 11.10
C PHE A 388 -10.91 -52.96 9.99
N ILE A 389 -10.06 -52.17 9.31
CA ILE A 389 -9.14 -52.61 8.24
C ILE A 389 -7.66 -52.46 8.66
N TYR A 390 -7.40 -51.72 9.75
CA TYR A 390 -6.12 -51.57 10.44
C TYR A 390 -6.22 -52.03 11.90
#